data_AF-A0A7X0QPY1-F1
#
_entry.id   AF-A0A7X0QPY1-F1
#
_cell.length_a   1.000
_cell.length_b   1.000
_cell.length_c   1.000
_cell.angle_alpha   90.00
_cell.angle_beta   90.00
_cell.angle_gamma   90.00
#
_symmetry.space_group_name_H-M   'P 1'
#
loop_
_entity.id
_entity.type
_entity.pdbx_description
1 polymer ?
#
loop_
_entity_poly.entity_id
_entity_poly.type
_entity_poly.pdbx_seq_one_letter_code
_entity_poly.pdbx_strand_id
1 'polypeptide(L)'
;MHSETNRLAKATKARRTKTTTYTHLPPSAERPSRSELVLEAVDLSHPEMERRMRPQRVWEFLDEGKSKFYARMDVDDASYDPLFPKPIPSSSNGTGHKRWKLGAVIAWLRHCEAAAKNS
;
A
#
# COMPACT_ATOMS: atom_id res chain seq x y z
N MET A 1 -16.53 -5.87 -55.01
CA MET A 1 -16.11 -7.22 -54.57
C MET A 1 -14.84 -7.08 -53.72
N HIS A 2 -14.79 -7.87 -52.64
CA HIS A 2 -13.67 -8.16 -51.73
C HIS A 2 -13.28 -7.12 -50.66
N SER A 3 -13.84 -7.36 -49.47
CA SER A 3 -13.11 -7.30 -48.19
C SER A 3 -11.89 -8.22 -48.21
N GLU A 4 -10.80 -7.86 -47.53
CA GLU A 4 -10.17 -8.71 -46.51
C GLU A 4 -8.94 -8.07 -45.83
N THR A 5 -8.87 -8.31 -44.52
CA THR A 5 -7.87 -7.99 -43.51
C THR A 5 -6.55 -8.73 -43.71
N ASN A 6 -5.40 -8.21 -43.24
CA ASN A 6 -4.40 -9.06 -42.56
C ASN A 6 -3.32 -8.33 -41.74
N ARG A 7 -3.48 -8.47 -40.42
CA ARG A 7 -2.50 -8.91 -39.39
C ARG A 7 -0.99 -8.57 -39.52
N LEU A 8 -0.57 -7.74 -38.56
CA LEU A 8 0.63 -7.79 -37.70
C LEU A 8 1.72 -8.85 -38.00
N ALA A 9 2.91 -8.39 -38.40
CA ALA A 9 4.12 -9.20 -38.51
C ALA A 9 4.88 -9.29 -37.17
N LYS A 10 5.22 -10.52 -36.77
CA LYS A 10 6.03 -10.87 -35.58
C LYS A 10 7.51 -10.64 -35.85
N ALA A 11 8.20 -9.96 -34.94
CA ALA A 11 9.66 -9.84 -34.92
C ALA A 11 10.32 -11.01 -34.13
N THR A 12 10.98 -11.87 -34.92
CA THR A 12 12.31 -12.48 -34.76
C THR A 12 12.80 -12.98 -33.39
N LYS A 13 13.00 -14.30 -33.32
CA LYS A 13 13.76 -15.02 -32.29
C LYS A 13 15.26 -14.80 -32.43
N ALA A 14 15.93 -14.30 -31.39
CA ALA A 14 17.37 -14.48 -31.18
C ALA A 14 17.58 -15.57 -30.12
N ARG A 15 18.07 -16.74 -30.54
CA ARG A 15 18.34 -17.90 -29.66
C ARG A 15 19.72 -17.72 -29.05
N ARG A 16 19.77 -17.20 -27.82
CA ARG A 16 20.98 -17.04 -27.01
C ARG A 16 21.33 -18.37 -26.32
N THR A 17 22.58 -18.79 -26.45
CA THR A 17 23.21 -19.92 -25.76
C THR A 17 23.06 -19.79 -24.24
N LYS A 18 22.81 -20.91 -23.55
CA LYS A 18 22.89 -20.99 -22.08
C LYS A 18 23.79 -22.16 -21.68
N THR A 19 24.99 -21.82 -21.23
CA THR A 19 25.86 -22.67 -20.42
C THR A 19 25.30 -22.66 -19.00
N THR A 20 24.86 -23.82 -18.49
CA THR A 20 24.35 -23.97 -17.13
C THR A 20 25.54 -24.07 -16.17
N THR A 21 25.87 -22.99 -15.47
CA THR A 21 26.68 -23.05 -14.25
C THR A 21 25.72 -23.10 -13.08
N TYR A 22 25.74 -24.20 -12.34
CA TYR A 22 24.97 -24.42 -11.13
C TYR A 22 25.55 -23.53 -10.02
N THR A 23 24.90 -22.42 -9.71
CA THR A 23 25.17 -21.66 -8.48
C THR A 23 24.24 -22.19 -7.40
N HIS A 24 24.82 -22.90 -6.45
CA HIS A 24 24.18 -23.38 -5.24
C HIS A 24 23.79 -22.15 -4.39
N LEU A 25 22.50 -21.79 -4.37
CA LEU A 25 21.98 -20.77 -3.44
C LEU A 25 21.73 -21.43 -2.07
N PRO A 26 22.19 -20.84 -0.96
CA PRO A 26 21.90 -21.37 0.37
C PRO A 26 20.40 -21.20 0.71
N PRO A 27 19.79 -22.15 1.44
CA PRO A 27 18.41 -22.05 1.88
C PRO A 27 18.36 -21.25 3.19
N SER A 28 18.08 -19.95 3.12
CA SER A 28 17.47 -19.19 4.22
C SER A 28 17.16 -17.78 3.76
N ALA A 29 16.04 -17.64 3.05
CA ALA A 29 15.30 -16.40 3.10
C ALA A 29 14.17 -16.64 4.10
N GLU A 30 14.48 -16.48 5.40
CA GLU A 30 13.46 -16.33 6.41
C GLU A 30 12.54 -15.20 5.94
N ARG A 31 11.29 -15.54 5.62
CA ARG A 31 10.28 -14.52 5.37
C ARG A 31 10.15 -13.76 6.69
N PRO A 32 10.33 -12.43 6.71
CA PRO A 32 10.18 -11.69 7.95
C PRO A 32 8.79 -11.97 8.51
N SER A 33 8.77 -12.30 9.80
CA SER A 33 7.53 -12.59 10.51
C SER A 33 6.59 -11.38 10.39
N ARG A 34 5.29 -11.63 10.29
CA ARG A 34 4.26 -10.57 10.24
C ARG A 34 4.35 -9.61 11.43
N SER A 35 4.99 -10.05 12.52
CA SER A 35 5.25 -9.31 13.75
C SER A 35 6.53 -8.45 13.71
N GLU A 36 7.53 -8.78 12.90
CA GLU A 36 8.78 -8.00 12.77
C GLU A 36 8.59 -6.71 11.95
N LEU A 37 7.60 -6.69 11.05
CA LEU A 37 7.22 -5.51 10.30
C LEU A 37 6.57 -4.39 11.15
N VAL A 38 6.42 -4.59 12.46
CA VAL A 38 5.62 -3.71 13.34
C VAL A 38 6.48 -2.76 14.19
N LEU A 39 7.81 -2.91 14.27
CA LEU A 39 8.61 -2.09 15.20
C LEU A 39 9.78 -1.28 14.59
N GLU A 40 10.10 -1.40 13.31
CA GLU A 40 11.07 -0.51 12.64
C GLU A 40 10.46 0.77 12.05
N ALA A 41 9.19 1.06 12.33
CA ALA A 41 8.54 2.31 11.96
C ALA A 41 8.72 3.41 13.01
N VAL A 42 9.91 3.51 13.62
CA VAL A 42 10.24 4.56 14.60
C VAL A 42 10.53 5.89 13.90
N ASP A 43 11.06 5.84 12.68
CA ASP A 43 11.38 7.00 11.86
C ASP A 43 10.31 7.28 10.80
N LEU A 44 9.66 8.44 10.89
CA LEU A 44 8.69 8.90 9.87
C LEU A 44 9.36 9.23 8.52
N SER A 45 10.70 9.30 8.48
CA SER A 45 11.48 9.50 7.26
C SER A 45 11.73 8.19 6.49
N HIS A 46 11.41 7.03 7.08
CA HIS A 46 11.61 5.74 6.44
C HIS A 46 10.79 5.64 5.14
N PRO A 47 11.35 5.12 4.02
CA PRO A 47 10.65 5.06 2.73
C PRO A 47 9.31 4.31 2.78
N GLU A 48 9.18 3.37 3.71
CA GLU A 48 7.92 2.64 3.96
C GLU A 48 6.76 3.54 4.42
N MET A 49 7.05 4.72 4.97
CA MET A 49 6.02 5.71 5.38
C MET A 49 5.25 6.27 4.17
N GLU A 50 5.89 6.28 3.00
CA GLU A 50 5.27 6.66 1.73
C GLU A 50 4.45 5.53 1.10
N ARG A 51 4.45 4.33 1.69
CA ARG A 51 3.67 3.20 1.20
C ARG A 51 2.19 3.56 1.12
N ARG A 52 1.62 3.37 -0.07
CA ARG A 52 0.21 3.64 -0.37
C ARG A 52 -0.66 2.41 -0.13
N MET A 53 -1.48 2.45 0.90
CA MET A 53 -2.38 1.39 1.30
C MET A 53 -3.77 1.55 0.68
N ARG A 54 -4.39 0.42 0.33
CA ARG A 54 -5.82 0.38 -0.02
C ARG A 54 -6.66 0.60 1.24
N PRO A 55 -7.87 1.17 1.15
CA PRO A 55 -8.75 1.38 2.30
C PRO A 55 -8.87 0.12 3.17
N GLN A 56 -9.01 -1.05 2.54
CA GLN A 56 -9.10 -2.33 3.24
C GLN A 56 -7.92 -2.61 4.16
N ARG A 57 -6.70 -2.35 3.69
CA ARG A 57 -5.50 -2.55 4.50
C ARG A 57 -5.41 -1.56 5.64
N VAL A 58 -6.02 -0.37 5.52
CA VAL A 58 -6.02 0.63 6.59
C VAL A 58 -6.92 0.16 7.73
N TRP A 59 -8.17 -0.19 7.45
CA TRP A 59 -9.07 -0.63 8.54
C TRP A 59 -8.61 -1.96 9.15
N GLU A 60 -8.03 -2.88 8.35
CA GLU A 60 -7.39 -4.09 8.89
C GLU A 60 -6.18 -3.77 9.78
N PHE A 61 -5.38 -2.75 9.42
CA PHE A 61 -4.22 -2.32 10.21
C PHE A 61 -4.63 -1.65 11.52
N LEU A 62 -5.73 -0.91 11.51
CA LEU A 62 -6.30 -0.25 12.69
C LEU A 62 -7.10 -1.20 13.59
N ASP A 63 -7.28 -2.46 13.18
CA ASP A 63 -8.19 -3.43 13.79
C ASP A 63 -9.63 -2.89 13.95
N GLU A 64 -10.10 -2.19 12.92
CA GLU A 64 -11.44 -1.59 12.89
C GLU A 64 -12.31 -2.17 11.77
N GLY A 65 -13.63 -2.18 12.03
CA GLY A 65 -14.61 -2.51 11.01
C GLY A 65 -14.67 -1.45 9.90
N LYS A 66 -14.98 -1.90 8.67
CA LYS A 66 -15.13 -1.03 7.48
C LYS A 66 -16.04 0.18 7.75
N SER A 67 -17.19 -0.03 8.42
CA SER A 67 -18.16 1.05 8.67
C SER A 67 -17.58 2.14 9.57
N LYS A 68 -16.93 1.75 10.67
CA LYS A 68 -16.29 2.69 11.61
C LYS A 68 -15.18 3.49 10.93
N PHE A 69 -14.38 2.84 10.08
CA PHE A 69 -13.36 3.52 9.29
C PHE A 69 -13.94 4.62 8.39
N TYR A 70 -15.07 4.37 7.71
CA TYR A 70 -15.70 5.40 6.87
C TYR A 70 -16.40 6.49 7.69
N ALA A 71 -17.03 6.12 8.81
CA ALA A 71 -17.65 7.05 9.74
C ALA A 71 -16.67 8.12 10.26
N ARG A 72 -15.40 7.76 10.52
CA ARG A 72 -14.36 8.73 10.92
C ARG A 72 -14.13 9.88 9.93
N MET A 73 -14.48 9.69 8.67
CA MET A 73 -14.32 10.69 7.62
C MET A 73 -15.60 11.45 7.31
N ASP A 74 -16.72 11.04 7.89
CA ASP A 74 -18.03 11.63 7.67
C ASP A 74 -18.30 12.69 8.74
N VAL A 75 -18.48 13.95 8.34
CA VAL A 75 -18.64 15.09 9.26
C VAL A 75 -19.94 15.00 10.05
N ASP A 76 -20.93 14.30 9.52
CA ASP A 76 -22.25 14.15 10.14
C ASP A 76 -22.31 12.95 11.11
N ASP A 77 -21.26 12.11 11.18
CA ASP A 77 -21.20 10.96 12.08
C ASP A 77 -20.59 11.32 13.45
N ALA A 78 -21.10 10.70 14.51
CA ALA A 78 -20.58 10.89 15.87
C ALA A 78 -19.11 10.45 16.05
N SER A 79 -18.62 9.59 15.17
CA SER A 79 -17.25 9.07 15.15
C SER A 79 -16.30 9.92 14.32
N TYR A 80 -16.77 11.05 13.77
CA TYR A 80 -15.96 11.95 12.95
C TYR A 80 -14.67 12.34 13.65
N ASP A 81 -13.55 12.19 12.95
CA ASP A 81 -12.26 12.61 13.43
C ASP A 81 -11.62 13.55 12.38
N PRO A 82 -11.55 14.87 12.65
CA PRO A 82 -11.00 15.83 11.71
C PRO A 82 -9.49 15.66 11.47
N LEU A 83 -8.79 14.97 12.38
CA LEU A 83 -7.36 14.68 12.28
C LEU A 83 -7.09 13.35 11.58
N PHE A 84 -8.14 12.56 11.29
CA PHE A 84 -7.97 11.31 10.58
C PHE A 84 -7.37 11.55 9.19
N PRO A 85 -6.36 10.76 8.76
CA PRO A 85 -5.67 11.00 7.50
C PRO A 85 -6.60 10.96 6.29
N LYS A 86 -6.54 12.02 5.47
CA LYS A 86 -7.29 12.10 4.22
C LYS A 86 -6.70 11.17 3.16
N PRO A 87 -7.55 10.55 2.32
CA PRO A 87 -7.08 9.75 1.20
C PRO A 87 -6.34 10.60 0.17
N ILE A 88 -5.26 10.03 -0.38
CA ILE A 88 -4.56 10.53 -1.55
C ILE A 88 -5.04 9.82 -2.83
N PRO A 89 -5.06 10.51 -3.98
CA PRO A 89 -5.35 9.87 -5.26
C PRO A 89 -4.23 8.91 -5.64
N SER A 90 -4.59 7.77 -6.24
CA SER A 90 -3.59 6.80 -6.72
C SER A 90 -2.86 7.26 -7.98
N SER A 91 -3.46 8.15 -8.79
CA SER A 91 -2.93 8.65 -10.05
C SER A 91 -2.76 10.16 -9.99
N SER A 92 -1.84 10.70 -10.81
CA SER A 92 -1.59 12.14 -10.91
C SER A 92 -2.78 12.93 -11.45
N ASN A 93 -3.67 12.27 -12.19
CA ASN A 93 -4.84 12.89 -12.83
C ASN A 93 -6.08 12.93 -11.91
N GLY A 94 -5.95 12.51 -10.65
CA GLY A 94 -7.06 12.48 -9.67
C GLY A 94 -8.12 11.40 -9.93
N THR A 95 -8.13 10.80 -11.12
CA THR A 95 -9.00 9.70 -11.51
C THR A 95 -8.39 8.37 -11.08
N GLY A 96 -8.81 7.85 -9.94
CA GLY A 96 -8.33 6.56 -9.46
C GLY A 96 -8.83 6.21 -8.07
N HIS A 97 -8.56 4.97 -7.67
CA HIS A 97 -8.87 4.53 -6.32
C HIS A 97 -8.15 5.38 -5.27
N LYS A 98 -8.88 5.74 -4.21
CA LYS A 98 -8.32 6.40 -3.04
C LYS A 98 -7.34 5.47 -2.30
N ARG A 99 -6.26 6.05 -1.77
CA ARG A 99 -5.19 5.36 -1.03
C ARG A 99 -4.82 6.17 0.20
N TRP A 100 -4.18 5.53 1.18
CA TRP A 100 -3.66 6.19 2.38
C TRP A 100 -2.18 5.96 2.50
N LYS A 101 -1.43 6.98 2.93
CA LYS A 101 -0.02 6.80 3.28
C LYS A 101 0.08 6.12 4.64
N LEU A 102 0.90 5.09 4.76
CA LEU A 102 1.14 4.41 6.03
C LEU A 102 1.63 5.39 7.10
N GLY A 103 2.59 6.26 6.77
CA GLY A 103 3.14 7.23 7.71
C GLY A 103 2.10 8.21 8.26
N ALA A 104 1.12 8.60 7.45
CA ALA A 104 0.03 9.47 7.92
C ALA A 104 -0.88 8.75 8.93
N VAL A 105 -1.17 7.45 8.71
CA VAL A 105 -1.94 6.62 9.64
C VAL A 105 -1.18 6.42 10.95
N ILE A 106 0.13 6.15 10.88
CA ILE A 106 0.98 6.01 12.08
C ILE A 106 1.07 7.33 12.85
N ALA A 107 1.26 8.46 12.15
CA ALA A 107 1.31 9.78 12.79
C ALA A 107 0.00 10.11 13.52
N TRP A 108 -1.15 9.76 12.92
CA TRP A 108 -2.46 9.91 13.57
C TRP A 108 -2.58 9.02 14.82
N LEU A 109 -2.18 7.74 14.76
CA LEU A 109 -2.18 6.86 15.94
C LEU A 109 -1.32 7.43 17.08
N ARG A 110 -0.12 7.94 16.77
CA ARG A 110 0.75 8.59 17.76
C ARG A 110 0.09 9.83 18.37
N HIS A 111 -0.65 10.60 17.58
CA HIS A 111 -1.42 11.73 18.09
C HIS A 111 -2.52 11.26 19.06
N CYS A 112 -3.27 10.20 18.72
CA CYS A 112 -4.25 9.61 19.62
C CYS A 112 -3.63 9.12 20.94
N GLU A 113 -2.46 8.46 20.88
CA GLU A 113 -1.72 8.01 22.07
C GLU A 113 -1.25 9.18 22.94
N ALA A 114 -0.75 10.26 22.32
CA ALA A 114 -0.33 11.46 23.05
C ALA A 114 -1.52 12.16 23.71
N ALA A 115 -2.66 12.26 23.03
CA ALA A 115 -3.89 12.81 23.60
C ALA A 115 -4.36 11.98 24.80
N ALA A 116 -4.34 10.65 24.70
CA ALA A 116 -4.74 9.74 25.77
C ALA A 116 -3.85 9.83 27.03
N LYS A 117 -2.56 10.14 26.87
CA LYS A 117 -1.62 10.34 28.00
C LYS A 117 -1.82 11.67 28.73
N ASN A 118 -2.39 12.66 28.05
CA ASN A 118 -2.64 13.99 28.60
C ASN A 118 -4.08 14.15 29.14
N SER A 119 -4.89 13.10 29.07
CA SER A 119 -6.26 13.03 29.60
C SER A 119 -6.24 12.44 31.01
#